data_AF-A0A9W8MCZ1-F1
#
_entry.id   AF-A0A9W8MCZ1-F1
#
_cell.length_a   1.000
_cell.length_b   1.000
_cell.length_c   1.000
_cell.angle_alpha   90.00
_cell.angle_beta   90.00
_cell.angle_gamma   90.00
#
_symmetry.space_group_name_H-M   'P 1'
#
loop_
_entity.id
_entity.type
_entity.pdbx_description
1 polymer ?
#
loop_
_entity_poly.entity_id
_entity_poly.type
_entity_poly.pdbx_seq_one_letter_code
_entity_poly.pdbx_strand_id
1 'polypeptide(L)'
;MGFAYVPYEPGRNVLFSDSQTRIVGGLVDRPLGEDWTLTKEDASASLRNARNIGVATGAFSNKDMKHRHGQYFTLLTGASMGGGQKRPGNLAQRLRSRSKLVQLILLNKSIKRIAGFQSSAFYFLAPKLYRRYAHDLGQLYESQPELHWNFQGSIYPCIAFNCGPQSITTLHFDQGNLSHGLCAVTPLGNFDWKKGGHLVLWELKLVLEFPPGTVALLPSAAVRHCNTPIQEGEEWMSITQFAAGGLFRWVAYGIKSAKELGSTKASNSKTLKEKADKCAEERWMEGLSLFSTTITPTTYLPPLNLILCLSSVYWNQWPCEEEVSGGQKTAAKWLEAIDSSLPDNVQDHNTQLFLYEIIHGMPDHDDIVNISRQLTEESWFMDPDSLGDIYYWRNCITAVVSQY
;
A
#
# COMPACT_ATOMS: atom_id res chain seq x y z
N MET A 1 -16.52 -8.95 27.47
CA MET A 1 -17.04 -8.04 26.43
C MET A 1 -16.67 -8.61 25.07
N GLY A 2 -17.65 -8.74 24.16
CA GLY A 2 -17.48 -9.35 22.83
C GLY A 2 -17.02 -8.36 21.77
N PHE A 3 -16.97 -8.81 20.52
CA PHE A 3 -16.77 -7.94 19.36
C PHE A 3 -18.07 -7.18 19.03
N ALA A 4 -17.94 -5.91 18.63
CA ALA A 4 -19.01 -5.16 18.00
C ALA A 4 -19.03 -5.44 16.51
N TYR A 5 -20.19 -5.83 16.00
CA TYR A 5 -20.43 -5.95 14.57
C TYR A 5 -20.91 -4.60 14.02
N VAL A 6 -20.30 -4.14 12.94
CA VAL A 6 -20.57 -2.85 12.31
C VAL A 6 -21.04 -3.11 10.89
N PRO A 7 -22.35 -2.98 10.62
CA PRO A 7 -22.86 -3.10 9.27
C PRO A 7 -22.39 -1.91 8.42
N TYR A 8 -22.25 -2.15 7.13
CA TYR A 8 -21.92 -1.14 6.16
C TYR A 8 -23.20 -0.50 5.61
N GLU A 9 -23.20 0.83 5.61
CA GLU A 9 -24.28 1.66 5.05
C GLU A 9 -23.70 2.53 3.93
N PRO A 10 -24.19 2.41 2.68
CA PRO A 10 -23.76 3.28 1.60
C PRO A 10 -23.96 4.76 1.93
N GLY A 11 -22.99 5.59 1.54
CA GLY A 11 -22.95 7.02 1.81
C GLY A 11 -22.35 7.37 3.17
N ARG A 12 -21.96 6.38 3.98
CA ARG A 12 -21.54 6.59 5.37
C ARG A 12 -20.10 6.14 5.61
N ASN A 13 -19.31 7.04 6.17
CA ASN A 13 -17.97 6.72 6.68
C ASN A 13 -18.07 6.25 8.14
N VAL A 14 -17.28 5.24 8.51
CA VAL A 14 -17.14 4.79 9.90
C VAL A 14 -15.76 5.18 10.41
N LEU A 15 -15.69 5.87 11.55
CA LEU A 15 -14.43 6.23 12.17
C LEU A 15 -14.19 5.38 13.42
N PHE A 16 -12.96 4.91 13.59
CA PHE A 16 -12.53 4.18 14.77
C PHE A 16 -11.79 5.15 15.68
N SER A 17 -12.30 5.36 16.89
CA SER A 17 -11.60 6.15 17.89
C SER A 17 -10.98 5.26 18.96
N ASP A 18 -10.02 5.77 19.73
CA ASP A 18 -9.52 5.13 20.94
C ASP A 18 -10.14 5.71 22.22
N SER A 19 -9.64 5.28 23.39
CA SER A 19 -10.19 5.67 24.71
C SER A 19 -10.17 7.17 24.94
N GLN A 20 -9.27 7.86 24.24
CA GLN A 20 -9.00 9.28 24.36
C GLN A 20 -9.56 10.05 23.16
N THR A 21 -10.52 9.46 22.43
CA THR A 21 -11.23 10.07 21.30
C THR A 21 -10.34 10.38 20.08
N ARG A 22 -9.15 9.78 20.00
CA ARG A 22 -8.26 9.92 18.83
C ARG A 22 -8.78 9.03 17.72
N ILE A 23 -9.01 9.58 16.53
CA ILE A 23 -9.44 8.85 15.35
C ILE A 23 -8.25 8.05 14.81
N VAL A 24 -8.17 6.77 15.16
CA VAL A 24 -7.03 5.88 14.85
C VAL A 24 -7.19 5.12 13.54
N GLY A 25 -8.34 5.22 12.87
CA GLY A 25 -8.61 4.58 11.59
C GLY A 25 -10.06 4.79 11.16
N GLY A 26 -10.45 4.18 10.06
CA GLY A 26 -11.83 4.25 9.57
C GLY A 26 -12.09 3.42 8.34
N LEU A 27 -13.37 3.17 8.07
CA LEU A 27 -13.89 2.65 6.82
C LEU A 27 -14.51 3.81 6.04
N VAL A 28 -13.91 4.16 4.91
CA VAL A 28 -14.34 5.23 4.02
C VAL A 28 -15.12 4.62 2.87
N ASP A 29 -16.31 5.16 2.65
CA ASP A 29 -17.17 4.75 1.54
C ASP A 29 -16.55 5.08 0.18
N ARG A 30 -17.07 4.49 -0.89
CA ARG A 30 -16.71 4.79 -2.26
C ARG A 30 -16.85 6.28 -2.58
N PRO A 31 -16.00 6.82 -3.49
CA PRO A 31 -16.19 8.17 -4.00
C PRO A 31 -17.51 8.27 -4.77
N LEU A 32 -18.05 9.49 -4.83
CA LEU A 32 -19.22 9.82 -5.65
C LEU A 32 -18.86 9.70 -7.14
N GLY A 33 -19.69 9.00 -7.91
CA GLY A 33 -19.53 8.82 -9.36
C GLY A 33 -19.99 7.44 -9.83
N GLU A 34 -20.71 7.40 -10.96
CA GLU A 34 -21.18 6.14 -11.56
C GLU A 34 -20.03 5.27 -12.09
N ASP A 35 -18.90 5.89 -12.39
CA ASP A 35 -17.70 5.27 -12.95
C ASP A 35 -16.84 4.52 -11.92
N TRP A 36 -17.16 4.61 -10.62
CA TRP A 36 -16.45 3.85 -9.59
C TRP A 36 -16.71 2.34 -9.70
N THR A 37 -17.91 1.94 -10.13
CA THR A 37 -18.24 0.53 -10.37
C THR A 37 -17.34 -0.06 -11.45
N LEU A 38 -17.18 0.64 -12.57
CA LEU A 38 -16.26 0.25 -13.64
C LEU A 38 -14.81 0.21 -13.16
N THR A 39 -14.41 1.19 -12.34
CA THR A 39 -13.06 1.25 -11.75
C THR A 39 -12.75 -0.01 -10.93
N LYS A 40 -13.63 -0.41 -10.02
CA LYS A 40 -13.39 -1.61 -9.19
C LYS A 40 -13.45 -2.91 -10.00
N GLU A 41 -14.30 -2.98 -11.02
CA GLU A 41 -14.41 -4.15 -11.91
C GLU A 41 -13.16 -4.33 -12.77
N ASP A 42 -12.68 -3.25 -13.39
CA ASP A 42 -11.44 -3.24 -14.17
C ASP A 42 -10.21 -3.55 -13.30
N ALA A 43 -10.11 -2.96 -12.11
CA ALA A 43 -9.06 -3.30 -11.16
C ALA A 43 -9.10 -4.78 -10.74
N SER A 44 -10.30 -5.33 -10.51
CA SER A 44 -10.49 -6.75 -10.20
C SER A 44 -10.05 -7.63 -11.37
N ALA A 45 -10.42 -7.27 -12.60
CA ALA A 45 -9.99 -7.98 -13.80
C ALA A 45 -8.47 -7.94 -13.99
N SER A 46 -7.83 -6.79 -13.75
CA SER A 46 -6.38 -6.63 -13.82
C SER A 46 -5.65 -7.60 -12.87
N LEU A 47 -6.08 -7.68 -11.60
CA LEU A 47 -5.48 -8.60 -10.62
C LEU A 47 -5.75 -10.07 -10.95
N ARG A 48 -6.97 -10.39 -11.42
CA ARG A 48 -7.33 -11.74 -11.88
C ARG A 48 -6.48 -12.19 -13.07
N ASN A 49 -6.29 -11.30 -14.05
CA ASN A 49 -5.48 -11.58 -15.22
C ASN A 49 -4.00 -11.77 -14.84
N ALA A 50 -3.47 -10.93 -13.95
CA ALA A 50 -2.12 -11.10 -13.42
C ALA A 50 -1.94 -12.46 -12.73
N ARG A 51 -2.93 -12.91 -11.93
CA ARG A 51 -2.96 -14.26 -11.37
C ARG A 51 -2.93 -15.34 -12.47
N ASN A 52 -3.86 -15.27 -13.41
CA ASN A 52 -4.02 -16.31 -14.45
C ASN A 52 -2.76 -16.42 -15.32
N ILE A 53 -2.25 -15.30 -15.81
CA ILE A 53 -1.00 -15.25 -16.58
C ILE A 53 0.17 -15.73 -15.73
N GLY A 54 0.24 -15.31 -14.47
CA GLY A 54 1.31 -15.72 -13.58
C GLY A 54 1.35 -17.23 -13.36
N VAL A 55 0.20 -17.87 -13.19
CA VAL A 55 0.09 -19.34 -13.09
C VAL A 55 0.45 -20.01 -14.42
N ALA A 56 -0.14 -19.56 -15.53
CA ALA A 56 0.06 -20.17 -16.85
C ALA A 56 1.52 -20.09 -17.33
N THR A 57 2.23 -19.02 -16.99
CA THR A 57 3.63 -18.79 -17.38
C THR A 57 4.64 -19.35 -16.36
N GLY A 58 4.18 -19.93 -15.25
CA GLY A 58 5.04 -20.36 -14.14
C GLY A 58 5.71 -19.21 -13.37
N ALA A 59 5.31 -17.95 -13.63
CA ALA A 59 5.75 -16.81 -12.83
C ALA A 59 5.25 -16.92 -11.38
N PHE A 60 4.13 -17.61 -11.15
CA PHE A 60 3.59 -17.96 -9.85
C PHE A 60 3.64 -19.48 -9.66
N SER A 61 4.27 -19.93 -8.57
CA SER A 61 4.35 -21.35 -8.19
C SER A 61 3.54 -21.60 -6.92
N ASN A 62 3.13 -22.84 -6.67
CA ASN A 62 2.40 -23.20 -5.43
C ASN A 62 3.14 -22.78 -4.14
N LYS A 63 4.49 -22.70 -4.18
CA LYS A 63 5.30 -22.23 -3.05
C LYS A 63 5.08 -20.74 -2.76
N ASP A 64 4.70 -19.95 -3.76
CA ASP A 64 4.45 -18.52 -3.61
C ASP A 64 3.06 -18.21 -3.02
N MET A 65 2.15 -19.19 -2.99
CA MET A 65 0.83 -18.98 -2.37
C MET A 65 0.93 -18.91 -0.85
N LYS A 66 1.81 -19.72 -0.23
CA LYS A 66 1.87 -19.81 1.22
C LYS A 66 2.83 -18.77 1.78
N HIS A 67 2.28 -17.78 2.46
CA HIS A 67 3.05 -16.77 3.18
C HIS A 67 2.46 -16.52 4.57
N ARG A 68 3.16 -15.72 5.39
CA ARG A 68 2.82 -15.47 6.80
C ARG A 68 1.42 -14.88 7.05
N HIS A 69 0.74 -14.39 6.01
CA HIS A 69 -0.59 -13.79 6.13
C HIS A 69 -1.69 -14.68 5.55
N GLY A 70 -1.39 -15.75 4.81
CA GLY A 70 -2.43 -16.54 4.15
C GLY A 70 -1.93 -17.41 3.00
N GLN A 71 -2.89 -17.88 2.21
CA GLN A 71 -2.65 -18.77 1.06
C GLN A 71 -3.20 -18.14 -0.23
N TYR A 72 -2.44 -17.23 -0.84
CA TYR A 72 -2.79 -16.57 -2.09
C TYR A 72 -1.57 -15.89 -2.72
N PHE A 73 -1.68 -15.49 -4.00
CA PHE A 73 -0.59 -14.77 -4.67
C PHE A 73 -0.60 -13.28 -4.31
N THR A 74 0.59 -12.77 -3.97
CA THR A 74 0.80 -11.34 -3.70
C THR A 74 1.94 -10.81 -4.54
N LEU A 75 1.73 -9.67 -5.20
CA LEU A 75 2.77 -8.88 -5.85
C LEU A 75 3.02 -7.61 -5.03
N LEU A 76 4.21 -7.48 -4.44
CA LEU A 76 4.60 -6.30 -3.67
C LEU A 76 5.55 -5.42 -4.49
N THR A 77 5.35 -4.10 -4.49
CA THR A 77 6.24 -3.16 -5.20
C THR A 77 6.31 -1.80 -4.50
N GLY A 78 7.34 -1.01 -4.83
CA GLY A 78 7.58 0.31 -4.25
C GLY A 78 8.70 0.33 -3.21
N ALA A 79 8.99 1.51 -2.68
CA ALA A 79 10.09 1.72 -1.74
C ALA A 79 9.77 1.14 -0.35
N SER A 80 10.73 0.39 0.19
CA SER A 80 10.64 -0.21 1.52
C SER A 80 12.03 -0.23 2.17
N MET A 81 12.05 -0.48 3.48
CA MET A 81 13.27 -0.71 4.24
C MET A 81 12.97 -1.67 5.41
N GLY A 82 13.57 -2.85 5.36
CA GLY A 82 13.36 -3.95 6.31
C GLY A 82 13.83 -5.28 5.71
N GLY A 83 13.62 -6.39 6.41
CA GLY A 83 13.87 -7.73 5.84
C GLY A 83 15.31 -8.00 5.39
N GLY A 84 16.29 -7.31 5.99
CA GLY A 84 17.71 -7.43 5.63
C GLY A 84 18.23 -6.37 4.65
N GLN A 85 17.38 -5.48 4.14
CA GLN A 85 17.84 -4.33 3.33
C GLN A 85 18.76 -3.41 4.16
N LYS A 86 19.94 -3.08 3.60
CA LYS A 86 20.92 -2.19 4.23
C LYS A 86 20.58 -0.70 4.09
N ARG A 87 19.79 -0.36 3.07
CA ARG A 87 19.32 0.99 2.75
C ARG A 87 17.91 0.92 2.14
N PRO A 88 17.15 2.02 2.14
CA PRO A 88 15.88 2.11 1.40
C PRO A 88 16.06 1.68 -0.05
N GLY A 89 15.06 1.00 -0.60
CA GLY A 89 15.09 0.52 -1.97
C GLY A 89 13.70 0.09 -2.45
N ASN A 90 13.46 0.20 -3.76
CA ASN A 90 12.28 -0.40 -4.38
C ASN A 90 12.36 -1.92 -4.29
N LEU A 91 11.25 -2.57 -3.92
CA LEU A 91 11.16 -4.02 -3.82
C LEU A 91 11.38 -4.67 -5.20
N ALA A 92 12.40 -5.52 -5.28
CA ALA A 92 12.69 -6.27 -6.49
C ALA A 92 11.78 -7.51 -6.60
N GLN A 93 11.29 -7.77 -7.82
CA GLN A 93 10.66 -9.05 -8.11
C GLN A 93 11.72 -10.12 -8.36
N ARG A 94 11.51 -11.33 -7.83
CA ARG A 94 12.39 -12.47 -8.07
C ARG A 94 12.50 -12.85 -9.55
N LEU A 95 11.44 -12.66 -10.32
CA LEU A 95 11.35 -13.06 -11.72
C LEU A 95 11.01 -11.86 -12.60
N ARG A 96 11.65 -11.77 -13.77
CA ARG A 96 11.36 -10.73 -14.78
C ARG A 96 9.90 -10.75 -15.23
N SER A 97 9.29 -11.92 -15.33
CA SER A 97 7.86 -12.07 -15.63
C SER A 97 6.95 -11.41 -14.58
N ARG A 98 7.30 -11.51 -13.28
CA ARG A 98 6.59 -10.78 -12.22
C ARG A 98 6.78 -9.27 -12.32
N SER A 99 7.99 -8.80 -12.65
CA SER A 99 8.22 -7.36 -12.87
C SER A 99 7.31 -6.82 -13.97
N LYS A 100 7.15 -7.57 -15.08
CA LYS A 100 6.23 -7.19 -16.16
C LYS A 100 4.77 -7.14 -15.67
N LEU A 101 4.31 -8.17 -14.94
CA LEU A 101 2.95 -8.17 -14.36
C LEU A 101 2.71 -6.96 -13.45
N VAL A 102 3.68 -6.64 -12.58
CA VAL A 102 3.62 -5.46 -11.72
C VAL A 102 3.53 -4.17 -12.53
N GLN A 103 4.38 -4.00 -13.55
CA GLN A 103 4.36 -2.80 -14.40
C GLN A 103 3.00 -2.63 -15.09
N LEU A 104 2.40 -3.70 -15.59
CA LEU A 104 1.10 -3.68 -16.26
C LEU A 104 -0.03 -3.29 -15.28
N ILE A 105 0.01 -3.80 -14.04
CA ILE A 105 -0.91 -3.37 -12.98
C ILE A 105 -0.70 -1.89 -12.63
N LEU A 106 0.55 -1.43 -12.52
CA LEU A 106 0.87 -0.03 -12.21
C LEU A 106 0.45 0.94 -13.33
N LEU A 107 0.37 0.49 -14.59
CA LEU A 107 -0.08 1.32 -15.71
C LEU A 107 -1.61 1.48 -15.75
N ASN A 108 -2.36 0.52 -15.19
CA ASN A 108 -3.81 0.52 -15.21
C ASN A 108 -4.41 1.77 -14.52
N LYS A 109 -5.31 2.47 -15.22
CA LYS A 109 -5.91 3.73 -14.76
C LYS A 109 -6.78 3.54 -13.52
N SER A 110 -7.50 2.43 -13.43
CA SER A 110 -8.36 2.11 -12.28
C SER A 110 -7.54 1.83 -11.01
N ILE A 111 -6.40 1.15 -11.15
CA ILE A 111 -5.44 0.96 -10.05
C ILE A 111 -4.90 2.30 -9.56
N LYS A 112 -4.46 3.18 -10.48
CA LYS A 112 -4.01 4.54 -10.15
C LYS A 112 -5.08 5.34 -9.41
N ARG A 113 -6.34 5.23 -9.84
CA ARG A 113 -7.47 5.91 -9.22
C ARG A 113 -7.74 5.39 -7.80
N ILE A 114 -7.72 4.07 -7.59
CA ILE A 114 -7.85 3.48 -6.25
C ILE A 114 -6.72 3.95 -5.34
N ALA A 115 -5.48 3.92 -5.82
CA ALA A 115 -4.30 4.42 -5.12
C ALA A 115 -4.43 5.89 -4.68
N GLY A 116 -4.91 6.76 -5.57
CA GLY A 116 -5.16 8.17 -5.26
C GLY A 116 -6.30 8.36 -4.26
N PHE A 117 -7.35 7.56 -4.37
CA PHE A 117 -8.47 7.59 -3.43
C PHE A 117 -8.05 7.17 -2.02
N GLN A 118 -7.24 6.11 -1.90
CA GLN A 118 -6.65 5.67 -0.64
C GLN A 118 -5.85 6.81 0.04
N SER A 119 -5.06 7.56 -0.73
CA SER A 119 -4.29 8.70 -0.22
C SER A 119 -5.18 9.88 0.18
N SER A 120 -6.26 10.13 -0.56
CA SER A 120 -7.25 11.17 -0.23
C SER A 120 -7.99 10.85 1.06
N ALA A 121 -8.41 9.59 1.23
CA ALA A 121 -9.02 9.09 2.46
C ALA A 121 -8.07 9.26 3.66
N PHE A 122 -6.78 8.96 3.48
CA PHE A 122 -5.77 9.15 4.53
C PHE A 122 -5.66 10.64 4.91
N TYR A 123 -5.51 11.53 3.93
CA TYR A 123 -5.44 12.97 4.21
C TYR A 123 -6.67 13.48 4.97
N PHE A 124 -7.87 13.04 4.58
CA PHE A 124 -9.12 13.39 5.26
C PHE A 124 -9.11 12.95 6.74
N LEU A 125 -8.72 11.71 7.02
CA LEU A 125 -8.81 11.13 8.35
C LEU A 125 -7.71 11.63 9.30
N ALA A 126 -6.47 11.74 8.81
CA ALA A 126 -5.30 12.05 9.61
C ALA A 126 -4.36 13.06 8.92
N PRO A 127 -4.78 14.33 8.73
CA PRO A 127 -4.04 15.32 7.95
C PRO A 127 -2.67 15.71 8.55
N LYS A 128 -2.48 15.61 9.88
CA LYS A 128 -1.15 15.84 10.49
C LYS A 128 -0.20 14.70 10.16
N LEU A 129 -0.66 13.45 10.27
CA LEU A 129 0.11 12.26 9.93
C LEU A 129 0.44 12.21 8.43
N TYR A 130 -0.52 12.56 7.56
CA TYR A 130 -0.27 12.70 6.13
C TYR A 130 0.84 13.72 5.83
N ARG A 131 0.82 14.89 6.48
CA ARG A 131 1.90 15.88 6.33
C ARG A 131 3.25 15.37 6.81
N ARG A 132 3.28 14.57 7.88
CA ARG A 132 4.49 13.88 8.33
C ARG A 132 5.02 12.91 7.27
N TYR A 133 4.14 12.15 6.62
CA TYR A 133 4.51 11.28 5.49
C TYR A 133 5.10 12.10 4.34
N ALA A 134 4.42 13.17 3.92
CA ALA A 134 4.86 13.99 2.80
C ALA A 134 6.24 14.61 3.06
N HIS A 135 6.47 15.11 4.28
CA HIS A 135 7.74 15.69 4.69
C HIS A 135 8.88 14.67 4.73
N ASP A 136 8.68 13.52 5.40
CA ASP A 136 9.76 12.55 5.59
C ASP A 136 10.04 11.78 4.30
N LEU A 137 9.00 11.34 3.58
CA LEU A 137 9.17 10.67 2.29
C LEU A 137 9.68 11.64 1.23
N GLY A 138 9.29 12.92 1.24
CA GLY A 138 9.86 13.94 0.36
C GLY A 138 11.39 14.01 0.49
N GLN A 139 11.90 14.19 1.70
CA GLN A 139 13.34 14.17 1.97
C GLN A 139 14.02 12.86 1.54
N LEU A 140 13.37 11.72 1.78
CA LEU A 140 13.90 10.43 1.36
C LEU A 140 14.11 10.37 -0.16
N TYR A 141 13.08 10.73 -0.94
CA TYR A 141 13.11 10.65 -2.39
C TYR A 141 14.00 11.73 -3.02
N GLU A 142 14.11 12.92 -2.40
CA GLU A 142 15.09 13.93 -2.79
C GLU A 142 16.54 13.44 -2.58
N SER A 143 16.78 12.70 -1.50
CA SER A 143 18.12 12.20 -1.16
C SER A 143 18.57 10.97 -1.95
N GLN A 144 17.64 10.22 -2.56
CA GLN A 144 17.89 8.95 -3.26
C GLN A 144 17.16 8.91 -4.61
N PRO A 145 17.77 9.47 -5.68
CA PRO A 145 17.17 9.56 -7.01
C PRO A 145 16.82 8.21 -7.65
N GLU A 146 17.40 7.12 -7.18
CA GLU A 146 17.09 5.76 -7.63
C GLU A 146 15.76 5.22 -7.10
N LEU A 147 15.15 5.89 -6.12
CA LEU A 147 13.84 5.51 -5.60
C LEU A 147 12.73 6.04 -6.52
N HIS A 148 11.78 5.16 -6.83
CA HIS A 148 10.66 5.48 -7.69
C HIS A 148 9.34 5.39 -6.93
N TRP A 149 8.49 6.40 -7.08
CA TRP A 149 7.11 6.36 -6.62
C TRP A 149 6.30 5.39 -7.48
N ASN A 150 5.40 4.62 -6.87
CA ASN A 150 4.47 3.79 -7.63
C ASN A 150 3.50 4.66 -8.45
N PHE A 151 3.00 5.75 -7.84
CA PHE A 151 2.04 6.67 -8.45
C PHE A 151 2.29 8.09 -7.97
N GLN A 152 2.21 9.07 -8.87
CA GLN A 152 2.31 10.49 -8.49
C GLN A 152 1.18 10.95 -7.55
N GLY A 153 0.00 10.33 -7.65
CA GLY A 153 -1.16 10.65 -6.82
C GLY A 153 -1.25 9.90 -5.49
N SER A 154 -0.22 9.15 -5.09
CA SER A 154 -0.23 8.38 -3.83
C SER A 154 0.86 8.83 -2.85
N ILE A 155 0.48 8.99 -1.58
CA ILE A 155 1.42 9.27 -0.49
C ILE A 155 2.20 8.02 -0.03
N TYR A 156 1.79 6.85 -0.50
CA TYR A 156 2.31 5.59 -0.02
C TYR A 156 3.53 5.13 -0.84
N PRO A 157 4.66 4.82 -0.17
CA PRO A 157 5.87 4.39 -0.86
C PRO A 157 5.77 2.93 -1.34
N CYS A 158 4.92 2.10 -0.74
CA CYS A 158 4.80 0.67 -1.04
C CYS A 158 3.34 0.23 -1.21
N ILE A 159 3.15 -0.80 -2.05
CA ILE A 159 1.84 -1.38 -2.36
C ILE A 159 1.94 -2.89 -2.51
N ALA A 160 0.89 -3.59 -2.08
CA ALA A 160 0.68 -5.00 -2.31
C ALA A 160 -0.61 -5.21 -3.11
N PHE A 161 -0.49 -6.00 -4.18
CA PHE A 161 -1.62 -6.51 -4.95
C PHE A 161 -1.88 -7.96 -4.55
N ASN A 162 -2.97 -8.20 -3.83
CA ASN A 162 -3.41 -9.52 -3.41
C ASN A 162 -4.34 -10.07 -4.49
N CYS A 163 -3.83 -10.98 -5.33
CA CYS A 163 -4.44 -11.34 -6.62
C CYS A 163 -5.51 -12.45 -6.54
N GLY A 164 -5.95 -12.85 -5.34
CA GLY A 164 -7.03 -13.82 -5.15
C GLY A 164 -6.69 -15.24 -5.63
N PRO A 165 -7.69 -16.08 -5.95
CA PRO A 165 -9.13 -15.76 -5.96
C PRO A 165 -9.71 -15.55 -4.57
N GLN A 166 -9.08 -16.09 -3.53
CA GLN A 166 -9.49 -15.92 -2.14
C GLN A 166 -8.29 -15.44 -1.33
N SER A 167 -8.07 -14.12 -1.30
CA SER A 167 -6.96 -13.54 -0.52
C SER A 167 -7.24 -13.51 0.99
N ILE A 168 -7.70 -14.62 1.56
CA ILE A 168 -8.09 -14.68 2.97
C ILE A 168 -6.88 -14.59 3.87
N THR A 169 -6.92 -13.65 4.81
CA THR A 169 -5.80 -13.40 5.73
C THR A 169 -6.01 -14.08 7.07
N THR A 170 -4.96 -14.68 7.62
CA THR A 170 -4.92 -15.12 9.02
C THR A 170 -4.68 -13.92 9.94
N LEU A 171 -5.09 -13.99 11.21
CA LEU A 171 -4.88 -12.91 12.18
C LEU A 171 -3.39 -12.55 12.32
N HIS A 172 -3.02 -11.31 12.02
CA HIS A 172 -1.61 -10.87 12.01
C HIS A 172 -1.43 -9.38 12.33
N PHE A 173 -0.17 -8.99 12.53
CA PHE A 173 0.30 -7.60 12.51
C PHE A 173 1.24 -7.40 11.32
N ASP A 174 1.26 -6.19 10.77
CA ASP A 174 2.32 -5.77 9.84
C ASP A 174 3.48 -5.10 10.58
N GLN A 175 4.24 -5.89 11.33
CA GLN A 175 5.30 -5.40 12.22
C GLN A 175 6.40 -4.56 11.54
N GLY A 176 6.50 -4.59 10.21
CA GLY A 176 7.47 -3.78 9.46
C GLY A 176 6.99 -2.36 9.13
N ASN A 177 5.69 -2.09 9.28
CA ASN A 177 5.10 -0.80 8.95
C ASN A 177 5.35 0.22 10.06
N LEU A 178 5.20 1.51 9.74
CA LEU A 178 5.24 2.56 10.75
C LEU A 178 4.16 2.29 11.81
N SER A 179 4.53 2.24 13.09
CA SER A 179 3.65 1.77 14.17
C SER A 179 2.34 2.55 14.31
N HIS A 180 2.44 3.88 14.22
CA HIS A 180 1.30 4.81 14.20
C HIS A 180 0.88 5.20 12.78
N GLY A 181 1.44 4.56 11.77
CA GLY A 181 1.11 4.79 10.36
C GLY A 181 -0.19 4.13 9.96
N LEU A 182 -0.93 4.72 9.03
CA LEU A 182 -2.17 4.15 8.50
C LEU A 182 -1.89 3.41 7.20
N CYS A 183 -2.23 2.13 7.12
CA CYS A 183 -2.29 1.38 5.87
C CYS A 183 -3.68 1.51 5.26
N ALA A 184 -3.76 1.58 3.94
CA ALA A 184 -5.01 1.66 3.20
C ALA A 184 -5.29 0.35 2.48
N VAL A 185 -6.46 -0.25 2.69
CA VAL A 185 -6.88 -1.51 2.06
C VAL A 185 -8.15 -1.26 1.27
N THR A 186 -8.18 -1.70 0.02
CA THR A 186 -9.40 -1.70 -0.82
C THR A 186 -9.70 -3.14 -1.25
N PRO A 187 -10.83 -3.73 -0.83
CA PRO A 187 -11.24 -5.05 -1.28
C PRO A 187 -11.80 -4.94 -2.70
N LEU A 188 -11.57 -6.00 -3.48
CA LEU A 188 -11.92 -6.14 -4.88
C LEU A 188 -12.50 -7.55 -5.11
N GLY A 189 -13.08 -7.77 -6.28
CA GLY A 189 -13.76 -9.02 -6.63
C GLY A 189 -15.27 -8.97 -6.40
N ASN A 190 -15.91 -10.12 -6.65
CA ASN A 190 -17.35 -10.30 -6.56
C ASN A 190 -17.64 -11.28 -5.42
N PHE A 191 -18.15 -10.75 -4.30
CA PHE A 191 -18.52 -11.52 -3.12
C PHE A 191 -19.65 -10.81 -2.35
N ASP A 192 -20.47 -11.58 -1.65
CA ASP A 192 -21.51 -11.09 -0.75
C ASP A 192 -20.87 -10.64 0.56
N TRP A 193 -20.52 -9.36 0.62
CA TRP A 193 -19.88 -8.70 1.77
C TRP A 193 -20.72 -8.70 3.05
N LYS A 194 -21.99 -9.11 2.99
CA LYS A 194 -22.84 -9.32 4.17
C LYS A 194 -22.66 -10.70 4.79
N LYS A 195 -22.15 -11.66 4.01
CA LYS A 195 -21.97 -13.06 4.39
C LYS A 195 -20.51 -13.45 4.61
N GLY A 196 -19.55 -12.59 4.24
CA GLY A 196 -18.14 -12.91 4.29
C GLY A 196 -17.24 -11.74 3.92
N GLY A 197 -15.92 -11.96 3.94
CA GLY A 197 -14.93 -10.93 3.64
C GLY A 197 -14.89 -9.75 4.63
N HIS A 198 -15.50 -9.89 5.81
CA HIS A 198 -15.54 -8.84 6.83
C HIS A 198 -14.14 -8.54 7.35
N LEU A 199 -13.83 -7.26 7.59
CA LEU A 199 -12.58 -6.85 8.23
C LEU A 199 -12.70 -7.01 9.74
N VAL A 200 -11.80 -7.77 10.35
CA VAL A 200 -11.74 -7.97 11.79
C VAL A 200 -10.57 -7.16 12.36
N LEU A 201 -10.85 -6.29 13.33
CA LEU A 201 -9.85 -5.49 14.05
C LEU A 201 -9.84 -5.90 15.52
N TRP A 202 -8.85 -6.67 15.93
CA TRP A 202 -8.91 -7.48 17.16
C TRP A 202 -8.78 -6.66 18.45
N GLU A 203 -7.83 -5.72 18.49
CA GLU A 203 -7.63 -4.80 19.63
C GLU A 203 -8.81 -3.83 19.75
N LEU A 204 -9.35 -3.38 18.63
CA LEU A 204 -10.53 -2.49 18.58
C LEU A 204 -11.85 -3.22 18.88
N LYS A 205 -11.84 -4.56 18.89
CA LYS A 205 -13.03 -5.41 19.04
C LYS A 205 -14.11 -5.11 17.99
N LEU A 206 -13.70 -4.89 16.74
CA LEU A 206 -14.62 -4.59 15.63
C LEU A 206 -14.62 -5.72 14.60
N VAL A 207 -15.81 -6.02 14.08
CA VAL A 207 -16.02 -6.79 12.85
C VAL A 207 -16.84 -5.91 11.91
N LEU A 208 -16.25 -5.53 10.78
CA LEU A 208 -16.83 -4.58 9.83
C LEU A 208 -17.23 -5.31 8.55
N GLU A 209 -18.47 -5.12 8.10
CA GLU A 209 -18.80 -5.40 6.70
C GLU A 209 -17.87 -4.58 5.80
N PHE A 210 -17.21 -5.23 4.84
CA PHE A 210 -16.14 -4.61 4.07
C PHE A 210 -16.33 -4.81 2.56
N PRO A 211 -17.24 -4.02 1.95
CA PRO A 211 -17.68 -4.23 0.58
C PRO A 211 -16.62 -3.82 -0.46
N PRO A 212 -16.61 -4.47 -1.65
CA PRO A 212 -15.71 -4.11 -2.75
C PRO A 212 -15.75 -2.62 -3.11
N GLY A 213 -14.58 -2.01 -3.23
CA GLY A 213 -14.42 -0.61 -3.64
C GLY A 213 -14.50 0.43 -2.51
N THR A 214 -14.62 0.00 -1.25
CA THR A 214 -14.41 0.88 -0.08
C THR A 214 -12.94 0.93 0.32
N VAL A 215 -12.58 1.82 1.25
CA VAL A 215 -11.21 1.91 1.78
C VAL A 215 -11.23 1.78 3.30
N ALA A 216 -10.50 0.80 3.83
CA ALA A 216 -10.18 0.77 5.25
C ALA A 216 -8.80 1.39 5.50
N LEU A 217 -8.74 2.33 6.44
CA LEU A 217 -7.51 2.89 6.99
C LEU A 217 -7.31 2.33 8.40
N LEU A 218 -6.18 1.66 8.63
CA LEU A 218 -5.89 1.04 9.92
C LEU A 218 -4.40 1.12 10.29
N PRO A 219 -4.08 1.20 11.59
CA PRO A 219 -2.70 1.13 12.08
C PRO A 219 -2.26 -0.33 12.12
N SER A 220 -1.96 -0.89 10.95
CA SER A 220 -1.81 -2.34 10.75
C SER A 220 -0.62 -2.98 11.51
N ALA A 221 0.35 -2.16 11.94
CA ALA A 221 1.43 -2.56 12.84
C ALA A 221 1.01 -2.65 14.31
N ALA A 222 -0.02 -1.89 14.74
CA ALA A 222 -0.47 -1.79 16.12
C ALA A 222 -1.79 -2.52 16.41
N VAL A 223 -2.57 -2.86 15.38
CA VAL A 223 -3.84 -3.57 15.50
C VAL A 223 -3.79 -4.87 14.70
N ARG A 224 -4.01 -6.00 15.38
CA ARG A 224 -4.16 -7.28 14.70
C ARG A 224 -5.40 -7.27 13.87
N HIS A 225 -5.25 -7.76 12.66
CA HIS A 225 -6.34 -7.77 11.71
C HIS A 225 -6.30 -9.02 10.84
N CYS A 226 -7.47 -9.34 10.33
CA CYS A 226 -7.69 -10.34 9.30
C CYS A 226 -8.98 -10.01 8.55
N ASN A 227 -9.30 -10.83 7.55
CA ASN A 227 -10.62 -10.86 6.95
C ASN A 227 -11.27 -12.22 7.16
N THR A 228 -12.60 -12.25 7.22
CA THR A 228 -13.34 -13.53 7.31
C THR A 228 -13.37 -14.23 5.96
N PRO A 229 -13.51 -15.56 5.92
CA PRO A 229 -13.77 -16.28 4.68
C PRO A 229 -14.96 -15.71 3.89
N ILE A 230 -14.98 -15.99 2.59
CA ILE A 230 -16.08 -15.72 1.67
C ILE A 230 -16.78 -17.03 1.28
N GLN A 231 -17.90 -16.96 0.57
CA GLN A 231 -18.65 -18.14 0.14
C GLN A 231 -17.94 -18.87 -1.00
N GLU A 232 -18.35 -20.12 -1.22
CA GLU A 232 -17.86 -20.92 -2.35
C GLU A 232 -18.19 -20.26 -3.69
N GLY A 233 -17.22 -20.24 -4.61
CA GLY A 233 -17.35 -19.61 -5.92
C GLY A 233 -17.17 -18.09 -5.96
N GLU A 234 -17.06 -17.42 -4.80
CA GLU A 234 -16.80 -15.99 -4.73
C GLU A 234 -15.31 -15.66 -4.94
N GLU A 235 -15.03 -14.40 -5.31
CA GLU A 235 -13.67 -13.89 -5.44
C GLU A 235 -13.44 -12.67 -4.52
N TRP A 236 -12.38 -12.73 -3.72
CA TRP A 236 -11.88 -11.64 -2.88
C TRP A 236 -10.41 -11.38 -3.17
N MET A 237 -10.15 -10.18 -3.70
CA MET A 237 -8.82 -9.63 -3.98
C MET A 237 -8.66 -8.33 -3.19
N SER A 238 -7.46 -7.76 -3.14
CA SER A 238 -7.29 -6.44 -2.55
C SER A 238 -6.06 -5.69 -3.04
N ILE A 239 -6.14 -4.37 -2.92
CA ILE A 239 -5.03 -3.43 -3.09
C ILE A 239 -4.72 -2.84 -1.72
N THR A 240 -3.48 -3.03 -1.25
CA THR A 240 -3.04 -2.53 0.07
C THR A 240 -1.86 -1.60 -0.08
N GLN A 241 -1.99 -0.35 0.34
CA GLN A 241 -0.91 0.64 0.38
C GLN A 241 -0.41 0.85 1.80
N PHE A 242 0.91 0.91 1.97
CA PHE A 242 1.55 0.97 3.28
C PHE A 242 2.93 1.63 3.22
N ALA A 243 3.49 1.94 4.39
CA ALA A 243 4.82 2.51 4.51
C ALA A 243 5.61 1.80 5.61
N ALA A 244 6.81 1.31 5.25
CA ALA A 244 7.71 0.66 6.19
C ALA A 244 8.27 1.68 7.20
N GLY A 245 8.26 1.36 8.49
CA GLY A 245 8.78 2.23 9.55
C GLY A 245 10.27 2.54 9.38
N GLY A 246 11.02 1.62 8.74
CA GLY A 246 12.43 1.80 8.43
C GLY A 246 12.71 3.04 7.56
N LEU A 247 11.79 3.43 6.68
CA LEU A 247 11.94 4.62 5.83
C LEU A 247 11.98 5.91 6.66
N PHE A 248 11.05 6.06 7.59
CA PHE A 248 10.98 7.22 8.49
C PHE A 248 12.18 7.28 9.41
N ARG A 249 12.62 6.13 9.91
CA ARG A 249 13.82 6.03 10.74
C ARG A 249 15.09 6.43 9.98
N TRP A 250 15.22 6.02 8.73
CA TRP A 250 16.34 6.42 7.86
C TRP A 250 16.43 7.95 7.73
N VAL A 251 15.29 8.61 7.54
CA VAL A 251 15.19 10.07 7.49
C VAL A 251 15.52 10.71 8.83
N ALA A 252 14.94 10.21 9.93
CA ALA A 252 15.22 10.70 11.29
C ALA A 252 16.70 10.57 11.69
N TYR A 253 17.41 9.59 11.11
CA TYR A 253 18.85 9.38 11.27
C TYR A 253 19.72 10.23 10.34
N GLY A 254 19.13 11.15 9.57
CA GLY A 254 19.85 12.01 8.63
C GLY A 254 20.36 11.24 7.42
N ILE A 255 19.53 10.37 6.85
CA ILE A 255 19.81 9.58 5.64
C ILE A 255 20.97 8.60 5.87
N LYS A 256 20.94 7.92 7.03
CA LYS A 256 21.95 6.96 7.46
C LYS A 256 21.34 5.76 8.15
N SER A 257 22.04 4.64 8.13
CA SER A 257 21.68 3.48 8.94
C SER A 257 22.02 3.72 10.42
N ALA A 258 21.34 2.99 11.31
CA ALA A 258 21.66 2.94 12.73
C ALA A 258 23.14 2.55 12.97
N LYS A 259 23.65 1.63 12.13
CA LYS A 259 25.01 1.11 12.21
C LYS A 259 26.04 2.20 11.92
N GLU A 260 25.82 3.01 10.89
CA GLU A 260 26.69 4.14 10.54
C GLU A 260 26.73 5.21 11.63
N LEU A 261 25.58 5.48 12.28
CA LEU A 261 25.53 6.40 13.42
C LEU A 261 26.21 5.82 14.67
N GLY A 262 26.12 4.52 14.90
CA GLY A 262 26.73 3.85 16.05
C GLY A 262 28.25 3.64 15.92
N SER A 263 28.77 3.53 14.70
CA SER A 263 30.20 3.30 14.44
C SER A 263 31.06 4.56 14.38
N THR A 264 30.43 5.75 14.31
CA THR A 264 31.15 7.01 14.22
C THR A 264 31.55 7.55 15.60
N LYS A 265 32.85 7.79 15.83
CA LYS A 265 33.41 8.36 17.08
C LYS A 265 33.04 9.84 17.30
N ALA A 266 32.34 10.48 16.35
CA ALA A 266 31.89 11.86 16.49
C ALA A 266 30.74 11.93 17.51
N SER A 267 30.92 12.71 18.58
CA SER A 267 29.87 12.90 19.61
C SER A 267 28.52 13.28 19.00
N ASN A 268 28.55 14.11 17.95
CA ASN A 268 27.38 14.60 17.23
C ASN A 268 26.54 13.48 16.58
N SER A 269 27.15 12.43 16.01
CA SER A 269 26.44 11.32 15.35
C SER A 269 25.71 10.42 16.35
N LYS A 270 26.35 10.13 17.49
CA LYS A 270 25.72 9.34 18.57
C LYS A 270 24.54 10.10 19.18
N THR A 271 24.70 11.41 19.40
CA THR A 271 23.59 12.26 19.86
C THR A 271 22.44 12.39 18.85
N LEU A 272 22.68 12.27 17.54
CA LEU A 272 21.60 12.28 16.54
C LEU A 272 20.71 11.05 16.66
N LYS A 273 21.32 9.86 16.77
CA LYS A 273 20.57 8.61 16.99
C LYS A 273 19.78 8.66 18.30
N GLU A 274 20.41 9.08 19.39
CA GLU A 274 19.75 9.17 20.71
C GLU A 274 18.56 10.16 20.69
N LYS A 275 18.72 11.31 20.02
CA LYS A 275 17.63 12.30 19.83
C LYS A 275 16.49 11.79 18.95
N ALA A 276 16.80 10.96 17.95
CA ALA A 276 15.81 10.40 17.04
C ALA A 276 15.06 9.22 17.68
N ASP A 277 15.77 8.35 18.39
CA ASP A 277 15.19 7.18 19.05
C ASP A 277 14.28 7.57 20.21
N LYS A 278 14.66 8.61 20.98
CA LYS A 278 13.93 9.08 22.17
C LYS A 278 13.66 7.93 23.16
N CYS A 279 13.00 8.22 24.28
CA CYS A 279 12.48 7.14 25.10
C CYS A 279 11.25 6.51 24.42
N ALA A 280 10.82 5.37 24.95
CA ALA A 280 9.65 4.68 24.45
C ALA A 280 8.42 5.62 24.48
N GLU A 281 7.93 5.94 25.66
CA GLU A 281 6.75 6.78 25.87
C GLU A 281 6.69 8.05 24.99
N GLU A 282 7.81 8.76 24.85
CA GLU A 282 7.93 9.96 24.01
C GLU A 282 7.61 9.69 22.53
N ARG A 283 8.17 8.63 21.94
CA ARG A 283 7.88 8.25 20.54
C ARG A 283 6.39 7.94 20.34
N TRP A 284 5.74 7.34 21.33
CA TRP A 284 4.34 6.94 21.23
C TRP A 284 3.46 8.18 21.33
N MET A 285 3.73 9.06 22.31
CA MET A 285 3.00 10.29 22.47
C MET A 285 3.15 11.21 21.25
N GLU A 286 4.35 11.27 20.64
CA GLU A 286 4.55 11.97 19.37
C GLU A 286 3.67 11.37 18.26
N GLY A 287 3.73 10.05 18.04
CA GLY A 287 2.91 9.39 17.03
C GLY A 287 1.40 9.57 17.26
N LEU A 288 0.95 9.44 18.51
CA LEU A 288 -0.45 9.62 18.92
C LEU A 288 -0.94 11.05 18.69
N SER A 289 -0.07 12.05 18.88
CA SER A 289 -0.41 13.47 18.67
C SER A 289 -0.73 13.82 17.21
N LEU A 290 -0.32 12.96 16.27
CA LEU A 290 -0.55 13.12 14.84
C LEU A 290 -1.95 12.68 14.41
N PHE A 291 -2.71 11.99 15.26
CA PHE A 291 -4.10 11.67 14.98
C PHE A 291 -5.02 12.88 15.27
N SER A 292 -6.15 12.90 14.55
CA SER A 292 -7.24 13.84 14.79
C SER A 292 -8.03 13.41 16.03
N THR A 293 -8.69 14.34 16.72
CA THR A 293 -9.57 14.05 17.87
C THR A 293 -10.99 14.49 17.55
N THR A 294 -12.00 13.77 18.04
CA THR A 294 -13.40 14.17 17.87
C THR A 294 -13.85 15.26 18.84
N ILE A 295 -13.06 15.58 19.86
CA ILE A 295 -13.30 16.73 20.75
C ILE A 295 -12.88 18.02 20.03
N THR A 296 -13.85 18.85 19.67
CA THR A 296 -13.61 20.25 19.29
C THR A 296 -13.27 21.05 20.56
N PRO A 297 -12.16 21.81 20.61
CA PRO A 297 -12.02 22.85 21.63
C PRO A 297 -13.22 23.80 21.52
N THR A 298 -13.81 24.19 22.64
CA THR A 298 -15.01 25.03 22.78
C THR A 298 -14.88 26.46 22.22
N THR A 299 -13.89 26.73 21.38
CA THR A 299 -13.67 28.02 20.74
C THR A 299 -14.08 27.94 19.27
N TYR A 300 -15.30 28.42 19.00
CA TYR A 300 -15.82 28.90 17.72
C TYR A 300 -14.98 28.60 16.47
N LEU A 301 -15.45 27.66 15.64
CA LEU A 301 -15.09 27.60 14.21
C LEU A 301 -16.22 28.23 13.39
N PRO A 302 -15.91 29.06 12.36
CA PRO A 302 -16.92 29.60 11.46
C PRO A 302 -17.49 28.48 10.57
N PRO A 303 -18.70 28.69 10.00
CA PRO A 303 -19.48 27.62 9.38
C PRO A 303 -18.77 26.94 8.20
N LEU A 304 -18.95 25.61 8.13
CA LEU A 304 -18.61 24.76 6.99
C LEU A 304 -19.24 25.32 5.71
N ASN A 305 -18.46 26.05 4.91
CA ASN A 305 -18.75 26.35 3.51
C ASN A 305 -17.47 26.56 2.68
N LEU A 306 -16.38 25.88 3.04
CA LEU A 306 -15.10 25.98 2.31
C LEU A 306 -14.41 24.62 2.12
N ILE A 307 -15.14 23.59 1.68
CA ILE A 307 -14.55 22.37 1.08
C ILE A 307 -15.33 22.04 -0.20
N LEU A 308 -15.45 23.02 -1.10
CA LEU A 308 -15.84 22.79 -2.51
C LEU A 308 -15.01 23.65 -3.49
N CYS A 309 -13.89 24.24 -3.06
CA CYS A 309 -13.11 25.14 -3.92
C CYS A 309 -11.59 24.90 -3.91
N LEU A 310 -11.13 23.67 -3.64
CA LEU A 310 -9.70 23.30 -3.76
C LEU A 310 -9.42 22.17 -4.76
N SER A 311 -10.41 21.73 -5.53
CA SER A 311 -10.24 20.74 -6.60
C SER A 311 -9.88 21.33 -7.97
N SER A 312 -9.70 22.65 -8.11
CA SER A 312 -9.45 23.30 -9.41
C SER A 312 -8.17 24.13 -9.54
N VAL A 313 -7.33 24.24 -8.50
CA VAL A 313 -6.20 25.21 -8.51
C VAL A 313 -4.81 24.56 -8.65
N TYR A 314 -4.67 23.22 -8.57
CA TYR A 314 -3.35 22.56 -8.68
C TYR A 314 -3.13 21.72 -9.95
N TRP A 315 -3.99 21.83 -10.96
CA TRP A 315 -3.91 21.02 -12.19
C TRP A 315 -3.23 21.69 -13.40
N ASN A 316 -2.81 22.96 -13.33
CA ASN A 316 -2.39 23.73 -14.52
C ASN A 316 -0.94 24.27 -14.49
N GLN A 317 0.05 23.52 -13.99
CA GLN A 317 1.45 23.85 -14.23
C GLN A 317 2.34 22.61 -14.36
N TRP A 318 2.47 22.02 -15.57
CA TRP A 318 3.75 21.60 -16.16
C TRP A 318 3.54 21.09 -17.61
N PRO A 319 4.44 21.36 -18.58
CA PRO A 319 4.10 21.37 -20.00
C PRO A 319 4.23 20.00 -20.71
N CYS A 320 3.48 19.93 -21.83
CA CYS A 320 3.40 18.87 -22.83
C CYS A 320 4.51 18.95 -23.91
N GLU A 321 4.70 17.78 -24.57
CA GLU A 321 5.22 17.51 -25.93
C GLU A 321 6.74 17.55 -26.23
N GLU A 322 7.27 16.45 -26.83
CA GLU A 322 7.67 16.38 -28.26
C GLU A 322 8.15 14.97 -28.72
N GLU A 323 7.98 14.71 -30.02
CA GLU A 323 8.16 13.45 -30.80
C GLU A 323 9.61 13.07 -31.13
N VAL A 324 9.91 11.78 -31.39
CA VAL A 324 10.92 11.36 -32.41
C VAL A 324 10.52 10.04 -33.09
N SER A 325 10.59 10.04 -34.42
CA SER A 325 10.29 8.95 -35.36
C SER A 325 11.55 8.18 -35.81
N GLY A 326 11.40 6.88 -36.10
CA GLY A 326 12.39 6.11 -36.89
C GLY A 326 12.65 4.65 -36.45
N GLY A 327 11.72 3.72 -36.71
CA GLY A 327 11.91 2.29 -36.36
C GLY A 327 11.22 1.24 -37.25
N GLN A 328 10.60 1.62 -38.36
CA GLN A 328 9.62 0.76 -39.05
C GLN A 328 10.17 -0.43 -39.86
N LYS A 329 11.49 -0.58 -40.07
CA LYS A 329 12.02 -1.64 -40.96
C LYS A 329 12.47 -2.94 -40.26
N THR A 330 12.53 -2.97 -38.94
CA THR A 330 12.86 -4.19 -38.16
C THR A 330 11.62 -4.93 -37.68
N ALA A 331 10.48 -4.25 -37.47
CA ALA A 331 9.25 -4.83 -36.95
C ALA A 331 8.61 -5.90 -37.85
N ALA A 332 8.68 -5.73 -39.17
CA ALA A 332 8.03 -6.63 -40.13
C ALA A 332 8.60 -8.07 -40.13
N LYS A 333 9.90 -8.23 -39.84
CA LYS A 333 10.54 -9.55 -39.74
C LYS A 333 10.31 -10.26 -38.41
N TRP A 334 9.94 -9.52 -37.36
CA TRP A 334 9.65 -10.07 -36.04
C TRP A 334 8.21 -10.56 -35.91
N LEU A 335 7.27 -9.94 -36.66
CA LEU A 335 5.86 -10.33 -36.69
C LEU A 335 5.66 -11.76 -37.24
N GLU A 336 6.36 -12.15 -38.31
CA GLU A 336 6.27 -13.50 -38.90
C GLU A 336 6.79 -14.62 -37.98
N ALA A 337 7.76 -14.31 -37.10
CA ALA A 337 8.35 -15.29 -36.19
C ALA A 337 7.50 -15.55 -34.93
N ILE A 338 6.62 -14.61 -34.55
CA ILE A 338 5.79 -14.72 -33.35
C ILE A 338 4.43 -15.34 -33.68
N ASP A 339 3.84 -14.98 -34.82
CA ASP A 339 2.55 -15.52 -35.28
C ASP A 339 2.57 -17.04 -35.46
N SER A 340 3.75 -17.59 -35.82
CA SER A 340 3.98 -19.03 -35.97
C SER A 340 4.22 -19.80 -34.66
N SER A 341 4.21 -19.12 -33.50
CA SER A 341 4.61 -19.69 -32.19
C SER A 341 3.56 -19.63 -31.09
N LEU A 342 2.39 -19.04 -31.35
CA LEU A 342 1.30 -18.93 -30.37
C LEU A 342 0.34 -20.13 -30.48
N PRO A 343 -0.04 -20.78 -29.38
CA PRO A 343 -1.06 -21.83 -29.39
C PRO A 343 -2.46 -21.23 -29.67
N ASP A 344 -3.29 -21.97 -30.41
CA ASP A 344 -4.61 -21.55 -30.94
C ASP A 344 -5.64 -21.07 -29.89
N ASN A 345 -5.36 -21.25 -28.59
CA ASN A 345 -6.27 -20.98 -27.49
C ASN A 345 -6.20 -19.55 -26.91
N VAL A 346 -5.45 -18.63 -27.53
CA VAL A 346 -5.34 -17.22 -27.11
C VAL A 346 -5.94 -16.29 -28.18
N GLN A 347 -7.26 -16.37 -28.38
CA GLN A 347 -8.02 -15.53 -29.32
C GLN A 347 -8.99 -14.54 -28.64
N ASP A 348 -8.70 -14.13 -27.41
CA ASP A 348 -9.43 -13.01 -26.79
C ASP A 348 -8.85 -11.67 -27.27
N HIS A 349 -9.73 -10.81 -27.80
CA HIS A 349 -9.40 -9.50 -28.34
C HIS A 349 -8.65 -8.59 -27.34
N ASN A 350 -8.95 -8.71 -26.04
CA ASN A 350 -8.27 -7.93 -25.01
C ASN A 350 -6.83 -8.40 -24.79
N THR A 351 -6.58 -9.71 -24.89
CA THR A 351 -5.22 -10.28 -24.84
C THR A 351 -4.40 -9.88 -26.07
N GLN A 352 -5.01 -9.78 -27.25
CA GLN A 352 -4.32 -9.30 -28.46
C GLN A 352 -3.95 -7.81 -28.40
N LEU A 353 -4.87 -6.97 -27.91
CA LEU A 353 -4.60 -5.54 -27.66
C LEU A 353 -3.48 -5.33 -26.63
N PHE A 354 -3.48 -6.14 -25.56
CA PHE A 354 -2.44 -6.14 -24.54
C PHE A 354 -1.06 -6.56 -25.08
N LEU A 355 -1.01 -7.52 -26.01
CA LEU A 355 0.22 -7.93 -26.69
C LEU A 355 0.73 -6.89 -27.69
N TYR A 356 -0.18 -6.17 -28.37
CA TYR A 356 0.17 -5.09 -29.28
C TYR A 356 0.90 -3.94 -28.56
N GLU A 357 0.45 -3.56 -27.36
CA GLU A 357 1.11 -2.53 -26.56
C GLU A 357 2.50 -2.96 -26.04
N ILE A 358 2.72 -4.26 -25.83
CA ILE A 358 4.02 -4.84 -25.41
C ILE A 358 5.09 -4.68 -26.51
N ILE A 359 4.71 -4.82 -27.78
CA ILE A 359 5.65 -4.84 -28.92
C ILE A 359 6.16 -3.42 -29.25
N HIS A 360 5.35 -2.40 -28.99
CA HIS A 360 5.62 -1.05 -29.45
C HIS A 360 6.23 -0.10 -28.38
N GLY A 361 6.48 -0.58 -27.15
CA GLY A 361 6.79 0.29 -25.99
C GLY A 361 8.11 0.06 -25.23
N MET A 362 9.18 -0.48 -25.82
CA MET A 362 10.45 -0.75 -25.08
C MET A 362 11.62 0.17 -25.47
N PRO A 363 12.43 0.67 -24.51
CA PRO A 363 13.86 0.97 -24.69
C PRO A 363 14.77 -0.18 -24.18
N ASP A 364 16.05 -0.05 -24.51
CA ASP A 364 17.03 -1.11 -24.82
C ASP A 364 17.68 -1.92 -23.67
N HIS A 365 18.47 -2.92 -24.07
CA HIS A 365 18.86 -4.17 -23.38
C HIS A 365 19.96 -4.11 -22.28
N ASP A 366 20.70 -3.01 -22.10
CA ASP A 366 21.99 -3.07 -21.37
C ASP A 366 21.97 -2.69 -19.87
N ASP A 367 20.86 -2.21 -19.30
CA ASP A 367 20.82 -1.79 -17.89
C ASP A 367 20.60 -2.93 -16.86
N ILE A 368 20.47 -4.18 -17.32
CA ILE A 368 20.00 -5.30 -16.47
C ILE A 368 21.15 -6.13 -15.84
N VAL A 369 22.40 -5.98 -16.29
CA VAL A 369 23.44 -7.01 -16.01
C VAL A 369 24.25 -6.81 -14.71
N ASN A 370 24.18 -5.68 -14.01
CA ASN A 370 25.09 -5.44 -12.87
C ASN A 370 24.55 -5.63 -11.43
N ILE A 371 23.38 -6.27 -11.24
CA ILE A 371 22.81 -6.48 -9.88
C ILE A 371 23.01 -7.94 -9.39
N SER A 372 24.21 -8.51 -9.56
CA SER A 372 24.52 -9.79 -8.91
C SER A 372 25.95 -9.84 -8.35
N ARG A 373 26.11 -9.49 -7.06
CA ARG A 373 27.11 -10.12 -6.20
C ARG A 373 26.92 -9.82 -4.71
N GLN A 374 27.00 -10.90 -3.93
CA GLN A 374 27.32 -11.00 -2.50
C GLN A 374 26.17 -11.13 -1.47
N LEU A 375 25.83 -12.40 -1.23
CA LEU A 375 25.66 -13.08 0.08
C LEU A 375 26.89 -12.76 1.00
N THR A 376 26.89 -12.73 2.33
CA THR A 376 26.18 -13.42 3.42
C THR A 376 26.25 -12.58 4.72
N GLU A 377 25.55 -13.07 5.76
CA GLU A 377 25.79 -12.91 7.20
C GLU A 377 25.10 -11.78 8.01
N GLU A 378 24.37 -12.31 9.00
CA GLU A 378 23.93 -11.77 10.29
C GLU A 378 22.60 -11.01 10.43
N SER A 379 21.88 -11.52 11.43
CA SER A 379 20.64 -11.15 12.09
C SER A 379 20.68 -9.74 12.71
N TRP A 380 19.65 -9.38 13.49
CA TRP A 380 19.49 -8.13 14.28
C TRP A 380 18.88 -6.95 13.47
N PHE A 381 17.66 -6.47 13.70
CA PHE A 381 16.84 -6.33 14.93
C PHE A 381 15.44 -6.96 14.79
N MET A 382 15.17 -7.98 15.60
CA MET A 382 13.94 -8.01 16.40
C MET A 382 14.41 -8.06 17.85
N ASP A 383 14.13 -7.00 18.59
CA ASP A 383 14.34 -6.95 20.03
C ASP A 383 13.22 -7.75 20.72
N PRO A 384 13.50 -8.60 21.73
CA PRO A 384 12.48 -9.20 22.61
C PRO A 384 11.50 -8.18 23.23
N ASP A 385 11.81 -6.88 23.26
CA ASP A 385 10.91 -5.82 23.74
C ASP A 385 9.96 -5.23 22.67
N SER A 386 10.00 -5.71 21.42
CA SER A 386 8.98 -5.35 20.39
C SER A 386 7.55 -5.78 20.74
N LEU A 387 7.43 -6.70 21.71
CA LEU A 387 6.17 -7.03 22.35
C LEU A 387 5.67 -5.85 23.21
N GLY A 388 6.56 -5.11 23.90
CA GLY A 388 6.21 -3.96 24.74
C GLY A 388 5.58 -2.80 23.96
N ASP A 389 6.12 -2.48 22.78
CA ASP A 389 5.56 -1.46 21.87
C ASP A 389 4.12 -1.80 21.45
N ILE A 390 3.87 -3.08 21.14
CA ILE A 390 2.56 -3.61 20.78
C ILE A 390 1.61 -3.70 22.00
N TYR A 391 2.13 -4.07 23.18
CA TYR A 391 1.36 -4.22 24.42
C TYR A 391 0.89 -2.87 25.00
N TYR A 392 1.65 -1.78 24.82
CA TYR A 392 1.23 -0.45 25.27
C TYR A 392 0.12 0.13 24.37
N TRP A 393 0.27 0.05 23.04
CA TRP A 393 -0.81 0.42 22.09
C TRP A 393 -2.09 -0.36 22.38
N ARG A 394 -1.97 -1.66 22.68
CA ARG A 394 -3.07 -2.53 23.07
C ARG A 394 -3.84 -2.06 24.32
N ASN A 395 -3.17 -1.41 25.28
CA ASN A 395 -3.81 -0.96 26.52
C ASN A 395 -4.43 0.45 26.41
N CYS A 396 -4.03 1.25 25.42
CA CYS A 396 -4.56 2.61 25.20
C CYS A 396 -5.72 2.68 24.18
N ILE A 397 -5.90 1.62 23.39
CA ILE A 397 -6.99 1.53 22.41
C ILE A 397 -8.23 0.90 23.06
N THR A 398 -9.23 1.72 23.37
CA THR A 398 -10.61 1.28 23.61
C THR A 398 -11.53 2.02 22.65
N ALA A 399 -12.28 1.31 21.82
CA ALA A 399 -13.05 1.96 20.77
C ALA A 399 -14.36 2.56 21.28
N VAL A 400 -14.59 3.84 20.96
CA VAL A 400 -15.95 4.40 20.91
C VAL A 400 -16.32 4.53 19.44
N VAL A 401 -17.34 3.79 19.01
CA VAL A 401 -17.90 3.93 17.66
C VAL A 401 -18.78 5.19 17.69
N SER A 402 -18.25 6.30 17.16
CA SER A 402 -19.02 7.53 16.99
C SER A 402 -19.56 7.60 15.57
N GLN A 403 -20.87 7.77 15.48
CA GLN A 403 -21.64 7.91 14.25
C GLN A 403 -21.61 9.37 13.80
N TYR A 404 -21.09 9.66 12.59
CA TYR A 404 -21.19 10.97 11.94
C TYR A 404 -21.67 10.83 10.51
#